data_AF-A0A3E0VCP6-F1
#
_entry.id   AF-A0A3E0VCP6-F1
#
_cell.length_a   1.000
_cell.length_b   1.000
_cell.length_c   1.000
_cell.angle_alpha   90.00
_cell.angle_beta   90.00
_cell.angle_gamma   90.00
#
_symmetry.space_group_name_H-M   'P 1'
#
loop_
_entity.id
_entity.type
_entity.pdbx_description
1 polymer ?
#
loop_
_entity_poly.entity_id
_entity_poly.type
_entity_poly.pdbx_seq_one_letter_code
_entity_poly.pdbx_strand_id
1 'polypeptide(L)'
;MYFFVALLVLPLTLLVLWTTSFAWLTNARRLRRLFTAELALCGAGALVAIVLITTTPPDDLGAGAADFTPVWGWVLLFSSVLSCMMVAVLWALTALLALRHQRPRDNTSGESHIVRSTVGRHPVLSAVAGTVALFLLVIAPTSHIFHTNRDDLVPPDSVSAEVDAFRATLKNTPEIISSDVVAKRGGYGGDGSPNNPSIWLITAAVTAAPGTTAAHNAADILRQGLATAGSVVRSFGVLTVTGDGYSDTTVEFDDQQDSRTVGKLVDTGLLLRTVPGVQAVAVSDSALPSITIASPSRWSDTVRDLRAQPGFGSDALPSVTVITPGRAGSDALIGSVVVDRTVPDQVTLTGLATIANQTGVTSLVYDSARPRGSQAGWRPTLTITTTTTATRGDVAQQLTAFDTQPALAVGTPRAIYTVNAETDEIGSGITGYLGLPEGTPEPDDLAPLPEPPPDPEMLAATCAENEKLVRTLLDNGGDLAGIHGTPSIDTTNCATGTGTTVVGRVTIPIFDIADTADPAYNTIVASWNSQGYTSKDRAGPLELRTGGPLKLLAISGGPAGITITATSY
;
A
#
# COMPACT_ATOMS: atom_id res chain seq x y z
N MET A 1 -5.68 53.02 -12.80
CA MET A 1 -7.04 53.48 -13.18
C MET A 1 -8.01 52.31 -13.38
N TYR A 2 -7.66 51.25 -14.12
CA TYR A 2 -8.57 50.10 -14.38
C TYR A 2 -8.87 49.19 -13.17
N PHE A 3 -7.94 49.02 -12.23
CA PHE A 3 -8.18 48.27 -10.99
C PHE A 3 -9.22 48.96 -10.08
N PHE A 4 -9.33 50.29 -10.17
CA PHE A 4 -10.27 51.10 -9.39
C PHE A 4 -11.70 51.04 -9.94
N VAL A 5 -11.87 50.83 -11.25
CA VAL A 5 -13.19 50.66 -11.89
C VAL A 5 -13.76 49.27 -11.59
N ALA A 6 -12.93 48.23 -11.61
CA ALA A 6 -13.37 46.87 -11.25
C ALA A 6 -13.82 46.77 -9.78
N LEU A 7 -13.12 47.47 -8.86
CA LEU A 7 -13.45 47.47 -7.43
C LEU A 7 -14.75 48.24 -7.11
N LEU A 8 -15.21 49.12 -8.00
CA LEU A 8 -16.42 49.92 -7.83
C LEU A 8 -17.64 49.32 -8.55
N VAL A 9 -17.43 48.70 -9.72
CA VAL A 9 -18.51 48.12 -10.52
C VAL A 9 -19.03 46.81 -9.92
N LEU A 10 -18.14 45.94 -9.41
CA LEU A 10 -18.52 44.64 -8.85
C LEU A 10 -19.49 44.73 -7.65
N PRO A 11 -19.23 45.55 -6.61
CA PRO A 11 -20.17 45.68 -5.49
C PRO A 11 -21.47 46.37 -5.90
N LEU A 12 -21.44 47.28 -6.89
CA LEU A 12 -22.65 47.93 -7.40
C LEU A 12 -23.55 46.93 -8.16
N THR A 13 -22.96 46.05 -8.97
CA THR A 13 -23.71 44.98 -9.64
C THR A 13 -24.27 43.97 -8.66
N LEU A 14 -23.52 43.61 -7.60
CA LEU A 14 -24.01 42.72 -6.56
C LEU A 14 -25.14 43.37 -5.73
N LEU A 15 -25.07 44.68 -5.47
CA LEU A 15 -26.13 45.43 -4.79
C LEU A 15 -27.42 45.52 -5.64
N VAL A 16 -27.28 45.72 -6.95
CA VAL A 16 -28.43 45.72 -7.88
C VAL A 16 -29.05 44.32 -7.99
N LEU A 17 -28.23 43.26 -8.06
CA LEU A 17 -28.71 41.88 -8.03
C LEU A 17 -29.40 41.52 -6.71
N TRP A 18 -28.88 42.00 -5.58
CA TRP A 18 -29.47 41.76 -4.26
C TRP A 18 -30.81 42.49 -4.09
N THR A 19 -30.88 43.76 -4.47
CA THR A 19 -32.11 44.57 -4.36
C THR A 19 -33.20 44.11 -5.33
N THR A 20 -32.84 43.69 -6.54
CA THR A 20 -33.78 43.09 -7.48
C THR A 20 -34.27 41.74 -6.96
N SER A 21 -33.38 40.85 -6.51
CA SER A 21 -33.79 39.56 -5.93
C SER A 21 -34.74 39.71 -4.73
N PHE A 22 -34.53 40.73 -3.89
CA PHE A 22 -35.40 41.01 -2.74
C PHE A 22 -36.78 41.55 -3.18
N ALA A 23 -36.84 42.39 -4.23
CA ALA A 23 -38.09 42.82 -4.82
C ALA A 23 -38.87 41.67 -5.49
N TRP A 24 -38.15 40.70 -6.09
CA TRP A 24 -38.71 39.54 -6.78
C TRP A 24 -39.36 38.51 -5.84
N LEU A 25 -38.92 38.42 -4.58
CA LEU A 25 -39.50 37.51 -3.57
C LEU A 25 -40.92 37.90 -3.12
N THR A 26 -41.39 39.11 -3.43
CA THR A 26 -42.68 39.61 -2.90
C THR A 26 -43.89 39.39 -3.80
N ASN A 27 -43.75 38.84 -5.03
CA ASN A 27 -44.89 38.77 -5.97
C ASN A 27 -44.98 37.48 -6.80
N ALA A 28 -45.45 36.40 -6.16
CA ALA A 28 -45.44 35.03 -6.68
C ALA A 28 -46.30 34.77 -7.95
N ARG A 29 -47.24 35.65 -8.34
CA ARG A 29 -48.22 35.36 -9.41
C ARG A 29 -47.87 35.87 -10.82
N ARG A 30 -46.86 36.75 -10.99
CA ARG A 30 -46.40 37.22 -12.33
C ARG A 30 -45.28 36.37 -12.94
N LEU A 31 -44.75 35.39 -12.20
CA LEU A 31 -43.49 34.69 -12.51
C LEU A 31 -43.51 33.79 -13.76
N ARG A 32 -44.67 33.25 -14.19
CA ARG A 32 -44.68 32.24 -15.27
C ARG A 32 -44.56 32.83 -16.68
N ARG A 33 -44.93 34.10 -16.89
CA ARG A 33 -44.90 34.75 -18.23
C ARG A 33 -43.66 35.60 -18.48
N LEU A 34 -42.97 36.07 -17.43
CA LEU A 34 -41.73 36.83 -17.55
C LEU A 34 -40.49 35.92 -17.71
N PHE A 35 -40.54 34.71 -17.16
CA PHE A 35 -39.43 33.76 -17.20
C PHE A 35 -39.15 33.19 -18.61
N THR A 36 -40.16 33.10 -19.48
CA THR A 36 -39.98 32.73 -20.88
C THR A 36 -39.23 33.81 -21.68
N ALA A 37 -39.30 35.07 -21.24
CA ALA A 37 -38.59 36.18 -21.88
C ALA A 37 -37.12 36.24 -21.44
N GLU A 38 -36.81 36.00 -20.17
CA GLU A 38 -35.41 35.99 -19.68
C GLU A 38 -34.59 34.81 -20.20
N LEU A 39 -35.16 33.60 -20.28
CA LEU A 39 -34.49 32.45 -20.90
C LEU A 39 -34.21 32.70 -22.39
N ALA A 40 -35.09 33.41 -23.10
CA ALA A 40 -34.87 33.81 -24.48
C ALA A 40 -33.76 34.88 -24.60
N LEU A 41 -33.64 35.79 -23.63
CA LEU A 41 -32.58 36.80 -23.56
C LEU A 41 -31.21 36.19 -23.22
N CYS A 42 -31.15 35.20 -22.32
CA CYS A 42 -29.91 34.45 -22.03
C CYS A 42 -29.43 33.65 -23.25
N GLY A 43 -30.37 33.01 -23.96
CA GLY A 43 -30.07 32.32 -25.23
C GLY A 43 -29.57 33.28 -26.31
N ALA A 44 -30.20 34.45 -26.47
CA ALA A 44 -29.80 35.46 -27.44
C ALA A 44 -28.42 36.07 -27.12
N GLY A 45 -28.11 36.34 -25.84
CA GLY A 45 -26.81 36.88 -25.43
C GLY A 45 -25.64 35.92 -25.69
N ALA A 46 -25.83 34.62 -25.41
CA ALA A 46 -24.83 33.60 -25.71
C ALA A 46 -24.60 33.45 -27.22
N LEU A 47 -25.67 33.53 -28.02
CA LEU A 47 -25.60 33.41 -29.48
C LEU A 47 -24.93 34.64 -30.12
N VAL A 48 -25.19 35.84 -29.60
CA VAL A 48 -24.50 37.07 -30.03
C VAL A 48 -23.01 37.03 -29.67
N ALA A 49 -22.64 36.52 -28.49
CA ALA A 49 -21.24 36.36 -28.10
C ALA A 49 -20.51 35.34 -28.99
N ILE A 50 -21.15 34.21 -29.32
CA ILE A 50 -20.59 33.20 -30.23
C ILE A 50 -20.43 33.77 -31.65
N VAL A 51 -21.40 34.53 -32.15
CA VAL A 51 -21.30 35.20 -33.45
C VAL A 51 -20.18 36.24 -33.45
N LEU A 52 -20.06 37.07 -32.40
CA LEU A 52 -18.97 38.04 -32.25
C LEU A 52 -17.57 37.40 -32.13
N ILE A 53 -17.47 36.17 -31.63
CA ILE A 53 -16.19 35.44 -31.55
C ILE A 53 -15.83 34.79 -32.89
N THR A 54 -16.83 34.46 -33.72
CA THR A 54 -16.63 33.64 -34.94
C THR A 54 -16.65 34.42 -36.25
N THR A 55 -17.20 35.65 -36.30
CA THR A 55 -17.39 36.38 -37.57
C THR A 55 -16.54 37.63 -37.76
N THR A 56 -15.73 38.06 -36.78
CA THR A 56 -14.83 39.22 -36.93
C THR A 56 -13.47 38.77 -37.49
N PRO A 57 -13.07 39.24 -38.70
CA PRO A 57 -11.75 38.95 -39.24
C PRO A 57 -10.65 39.66 -38.41
N PRO A 58 -9.48 39.04 -38.22
CA PRO A 58 -8.41 39.58 -37.37
C PRO A 58 -7.77 40.87 -37.92
N ASP A 59 -7.99 41.22 -39.19
CA ASP A 59 -7.26 42.30 -39.87
C ASP A 59 -7.82 43.71 -39.61
N ASP A 60 -9.03 43.85 -39.03
CA ASP A 60 -9.67 45.15 -38.78
C ASP A 60 -9.44 45.72 -37.35
N LEU A 61 -8.69 45.01 -36.50
CA LEU A 61 -8.38 45.46 -35.14
C LEU A 61 -6.91 45.92 -35.08
N GLY A 62 -6.73 47.25 -35.09
CA GLY A 62 -5.40 47.86 -35.02
C GLY A 62 -4.52 47.27 -33.90
N ALA A 63 -3.20 47.24 -34.16
CA ALA A 63 -2.16 46.46 -33.49
C ALA A 63 -2.03 46.55 -31.94
N GLY A 64 -2.89 47.29 -31.24
CA GLY A 64 -2.98 47.31 -29.78
C GLY A 64 -4.17 46.56 -29.18
N ALA A 65 -5.12 46.06 -29.98
CA ALA A 65 -6.37 45.43 -29.50
C ALA A 65 -6.45 43.90 -29.71
N ALA A 66 -5.54 43.31 -30.49
CA ALA A 66 -5.55 41.89 -30.84
C ALA A 66 -5.25 40.95 -29.65
N ASP A 67 -4.44 41.38 -28.69
CA ASP A 67 -4.08 40.54 -27.53
C ASP A 67 -5.12 40.55 -26.39
N PHE A 68 -6.09 41.47 -26.41
CA PHE A 68 -7.06 41.62 -25.32
C PHE A 68 -8.46 41.06 -25.63
N THR A 69 -8.83 40.94 -26.90
CA THR A 69 -10.18 40.52 -27.32
C THR A 69 -10.56 39.07 -26.96
N PRO A 70 -9.68 38.04 -27.04
CA PRO A 70 -10.10 36.69 -26.69
C PRO A 70 -10.34 36.55 -25.17
N VAL A 71 -9.51 37.18 -24.33
CA VAL A 71 -9.64 37.10 -22.87
C VAL A 71 -10.96 37.70 -22.39
N TRP A 72 -11.36 38.86 -22.92
CA TRP A 72 -12.64 39.47 -22.56
C TRP A 72 -13.86 38.71 -23.10
N GLY A 73 -13.75 38.11 -24.29
CA GLY A 73 -14.78 37.21 -24.83
C GLY A 73 -15.03 36.02 -23.91
N TRP A 74 -13.96 35.39 -23.42
CA TRP A 74 -14.05 34.29 -22.45
C TRP A 74 -14.58 34.73 -21.09
N VAL A 75 -14.17 35.90 -20.58
CA VAL A 75 -14.67 36.44 -19.31
C VAL A 75 -16.18 36.71 -19.38
N LEU A 76 -16.68 37.26 -20.48
CA LEU A 76 -18.10 37.50 -20.69
C LEU A 76 -18.89 36.20 -20.85
N LEU A 77 -18.35 35.22 -21.57
CA LEU A 77 -18.96 33.89 -21.71
C LEU A 77 -19.05 33.19 -20.35
N PHE A 78 -17.96 33.22 -19.57
CA PHE A 78 -17.90 32.60 -18.25
C PHE A 78 -18.85 33.29 -17.26
N SER A 79 -18.91 34.63 -17.27
CA SER A 79 -19.84 35.40 -16.43
C SER A 79 -21.31 35.10 -16.77
N SER A 80 -21.64 34.94 -18.05
CA SER A 80 -22.98 34.57 -18.51
C SER A 80 -23.39 33.16 -18.07
N VAL A 81 -22.47 32.19 -18.21
CA VAL A 81 -22.68 30.80 -17.78
C VAL A 81 -22.83 30.71 -16.26
N LEU A 82 -21.99 31.41 -15.50
CA LEU A 82 -22.04 31.42 -14.04
C LEU A 82 -23.37 32.03 -13.53
N SER A 83 -23.84 33.10 -14.18
CA SER A 83 -25.16 33.68 -13.87
C SER A 83 -26.30 32.69 -14.14
N CYS A 84 -26.26 31.97 -15.26
CA CYS A 84 -27.27 30.95 -15.58
C CYS A 84 -27.25 29.78 -14.57
N MET A 85 -26.07 29.34 -14.14
CA MET A 85 -25.95 28.30 -13.11
C MET A 85 -26.51 28.77 -11.77
N MET A 86 -26.19 29.99 -11.33
CA MET A 86 -26.74 30.52 -10.07
C MET A 86 -28.27 30.55 -10.09
N VAL A 87 -28.88 30.96 -11.20
CA VAL A 87 -30.35 30.97 -11.35
C VAL A 87 -30.92 29.55 -11.31
N ALA A 88 -30.28 28.59 -11.97
CA ALA A 88 -30.71 27.18 -11.95
C ALA A 88 -30.63 26.56 -10.54
N VAL A 89 -29.55 26.83 -9.81
CA VAL A 89 -29.35 26.36 -8.43
C VAL A 89 -30.36 27.00 -7.49
N LEU A 90 -30.61 28.30 -7.59
CA LEU A 90 -31.63 28.98 -6.78
C LEU A 90 -33.02 28.38 -7.04
N TRP A 91 -33.33 28.04 -8.28
CA TRP A 91 -34.61 27.44 -8.65
C TRP A 91 -34.75 26.01 -8.09
N ALA A 92 -33.70 25.19 -8.18
CA ALA A 92 -33.67 23.85 -7.59
C ALA A 92 -33.86 23.89 -6.06
N LEU A 93 -33.19 24.83 -5.38
CA LEU A 93 -33.35 25.06 -3.94
C LEU A 93 -34.77 25.51 -3.60
N THR A 94 -35.36 26.41 -4.40
CA THR A 94 -36.73 26.89 -4.19
C THR A 94 -37.75 25.77 -4.41
N ALA A 95 -37.55 24.91 -5.40
CA ALA A 95 -38.39 23.73 -5.65
C ALA A 95 -38.29 22.70 -4.50
N LEU A 96 -37.08 22.46 -3.98
CA LEU A 96 -36.85 21.60 -2.81
C LEU A 96 -37.52 22.15 -1.56
N LEU A 97 -37.45 23.47 -1.33
CA LEU A 97 -38.12 24.13 -0.21
C LEU A 97 -39.65 24.08 -0.33
N ALA A 98 -40.19 24.24 -1.54
CA ALA A 98 -41.63 24.11 -1.80
C ALA A 98 -42.13 22.68 -1.58
N LEU A 99 -41.35 21.66 -1.97
CA LEU A 99 -41.65 20.26 -1.70
C LEU A 99 -41.58 19.94 -0.20
N ARG A 100 -40.65 20.56 0.54
CA ARG A 100 -40.52 20.39 2.00
C ARG A 100 -41.74 20.95 2.76
N HIS A 101 -42.42 21.97 2.22
CA HIS A 101 -43.64 22.53 2.81
C HIS A 101 -44.93 21.80 2.43
N GLN A 102 -44.90 20.84 1.50
CA GLN A 102 -46.03 19.96 1.21
C GLN A 102 -46.04 18.68 2.08
N ARG A 103 -45.77 18.79 3.38
CA ARG A 103 -46.09 17.70 4.29
C ARG A 103 -47.62 17.61 4.45
N PRO A 104 -48.24 16.44 4.23
CA PRO A 104 -49.66 16.27 4.48
C PRO A 104 -49.90 16.43 5.98
N ARG A 105 -50.92 17.22 6.33
CA ARG A 105 -51.53 17.17 7.66
C ARG A 105 -52.23 15.81 7.78
N ASP A 106 -51.79 15.00 8.72
CA ASP A 106 -52.46 13.75 9.08
C ASP A 106 -53.95 14.01 9.40
N ASN A 107 -54.81 13.18 8.84
CA ASN A 107 -56.10 12.88 9.43
C ASN A 107 -56.28 11.37 9.52
N THR A 108 -56.47 10.94 10.75
CA THR A 108 -56.91 9.64 11.23
C THR A 108 -58.14 9.09 10.50
N SER A 109 -58.07 7.85 10.03
CA SER A 109 -59.00 6.74 10.32
C SER A 109 -58.71 5.57 9.38
N GLY A 110 -58.73 4.36 9.93
CA GLY A 110 -58.26 3.16 9.26
C GLY A 110 -59.17 2.69 8.13
N GLU A 111 -58.55 2.12 7.10
CA GLU A 111 -58.99 0.89 6.43
C GLU A 111 -57.92 0.45 5.44
N SER A 112 -57.69 -0.86 5.42
CA SER A 112 -56.71 -1.55 4.59
C SER A 112 -57.09 -1.49 3.10
N HIS A 113 -56.25 -0.87 2.27
CA HIS A 113 -56.25 -1.13 0.83
C HIS A 113 -54.83 -1.17 0.25
N ILE A 114 -54.53 -2.30 -0.40
CA ILE A 114 -53.38 -2.53 -1.25
C ILE A 114 -53.44 -1.54 -2.42
N VAL A 115 -52.47 -0.64 -2.53
CA VAL A 115 -52.29 0.23 -3.70
C VAL A 115 -50.92 -0.03 -4.31
N ARG A 116 -50.93 -0.62 -5.52
CA ARG A 116 -49.80 -0.61 -6.47
C ARG A 116 -49.40 0.84 -6.71
N SER A 117 -48.17 1.24 -6.37
CA SER A 117 -47.62 2.52 -6.83
C SER A 117 -46.84 2.32 -8.13
N THR A 118 -47.38 2.89 -9.19
CA THR A 118 -46.70 3.11 -10.46
C THR A 118 -45.78 4.31 -10.26
N VAL A 119 -44.47 4.08 -10.16
CA VAL A 119 -43.47 5.16 -10.13
C VAL A 119 -43.40 5.78 -11.53
N GLY A 120 -44.20 6.83 -11.73
CA GLY A 120 -44.12 7.68 -12.91
C GLY A 120 -42.80 8.45 -12.92
N ARG A 121 -42.00 8.24 -13.98
CA ARG A 121 -40.80 9.04 -14.27
C ARG A 121 -41.17 10.52 -14.31
N HIS A 122 -40.60 11.31 -13.39
CA HIS A 122 -40.72 12.77 -13.44
C HIS A 122 -39.86 13.32 -14.59
N PRO A 123 -40.46 13.95 -15.63
CA PRO A 123 -39.73 14.43 -16.81
C PRO A 123 -38.71 15.55 -16.50
N VAL A 124 -38.82 16.17 -15.33
CA VAL A 124 -37.93 17.25 -14.88
C VAL A 124 -36.55 16.71 -14.48
N LEU A 125 -36.49 15.54 -13.83
CA LEU A 125 -35.21 14.94 -13.41
C LEU A 125 -34.41 14.38 -14.59
N SER A 126 -35.08 13.84 -15.62
CA SER A 126 -34.38 13.39 -16.83
C SER A 126 -33.88 14.55 -17.68
N ALA A 127 -34.58 15.69 -17.70
CA ALA A 127 -34.13 16.90 -18.39
C ALA A 127 -32.91 17.55 -17.71
N VAL A 128 -32.86 17.52 -16.37
CA VAL A 128 -31.70 18.02 -15.60
C VAL A 128 -30.50 17.07 -15.75
N ALA A 129 -30.71 15.75 -15.67
CA ALA A 129 -29.64 14.78 -15.89
C ALA A 129 -29.08 14.81 -17.33
N GLY A 130 -29.96 15.00 -18.34
CA GLY A 130 -29.54 15.15 -19.73
C GLY A 130 -28.72 16.41 -19.98
N THR A 131 -29.11 17.54 -19.38
CA THR A 131 -28.36 18.81 -19.51
C THR A 131 -27.00 18.75 -18.80
N VAL A 132 -26.91 18.09 -17.63
CA VAL A 132 -25.64 17.89 -16.91
C VAL A 132 -24.71 16.93 -17.66
N ALA A 133 -25.24 15.86 -18.25
CA ALA A 133 -24.45 14.92 -19.06
C ALA A 133 -23.92 15.57 -20.35
N LEU A 134 -24.73 16.40 -21.02
CA LEU A 134 -24.30 17.16 -22.19
C LEU A 134 -23.23 18.21 -21.83
N PHE A 135 -23.32 18.81 -20.63
CA PHE A 135 -22.36 19.81 -20.15
C PHE A 135 -21.02 19.17 -19.73
N LEU A 136 -21.03 17.98 -19.11
CA LEU A 136 -19.82 17.22 -18.81
C LEU A 136 -19.10 16.73 -20.08
N LEU A 137 -19.85 16.41 -21.15
CA LEU A 137 -19.27 16.03 -22.43
C LEU A 137 -18.58 17.20 -23.16
N VAL A 138 -18.98 18.45 -22.86
CA VAL A 138 -18.40 19.68 -23.42
C VAL A 138 -17.26 20.23 -22.56
N ILE A 139 -17.17 19.86 -21.28
CA ILE A 139 -16.09 20.27 -20.36
C ILE A 139 -14.93 19.25 -20.32
N ALA A 140 -15.16 17.99 -20.68
CA ALA A 140 -14.10 16.99 -20.76
C ALA A 140 -12.87 17.37 -21.63
N PRO A 141 -12.97 18.19 -22.70
CA PRO A 141 -11.80 18.71 -23.40
C PRO A 141 -11.23 20.03 -22.82
N THR A 142 -11.90 20.70 -21.88
CA THR A 142 -11.45 22.01 -21.32
C THR A 142 -10.74 21.91 -19.98
N SER A 143 -10.75 20.77 -19.30
CA SER A 143 -9.84 20.49 -18.17
C SER A 143 -8.36 20.43 -18.59
N HIS A 144 -8.07 20.39 -19.89
CA HIS A 144 -6.72 20.60 -20.45
C HIS A 144 -6.30 22.08 -20.54
N ILE A 145 -7.19 23.05 -20.29
CA ILE A 145 -6.95 24.47 -20.67
C ILE A 145 -6.66 25.39 -19.46
N PHE A 146 -6.77 24.90 -18.21
CA PHE A 146 -6.45 25.69 -17.01
C PHE A 146 -5.08 25.40 -16.38
N HIS A 147 -4.23 24.57 -17.01
CA HIS A 147 -2.77 24.63 -16.83
C HIS A 147 -2.19 25.65 -17.81
N THR A 148 -2.29 26.94 -17.49
CA THR A 148 -1.67 27.98 -18.31
C THR A 148 -0.14 27.82 -18.35
N ASN A 149 0.40 27.47 -19.52
CA ASN A 149 1.78 27.65 -20.00
C ASN A 149 2.92 27.16 -19.09
N ARG A 150 2.92 25.88 -18.73
CA ARG A 150 4.14 25.22 -18.21
C ARG A 150 4.60 23.97 -18.95
N ASP A 151 3.81 23.52 -19.94
CA ASP A 151 4.07 22.28 -20.68
C ASP A 151 4.80 22.49 -22.02
N ASP A 152 5.07 23.72 -22.44
CA ASP A 152 5.79 24.02 -23.69
C ASP A 152 7.32 24.00 -23.55
N LEU A 153 7.84 23.48 -22.44
CA LEU A 153 9.28 23.33 -22.30
C LEU A 153 9.72 22.14 -23.16
N VAL A 154 10.53 22.40 -24.17
CA VAL A 154 11.15 21.38 -25.00
C VAL A 154 12.34 20.77 -24.23
N PRO A 155 12.41 19.43 -24.07
CA PRO A 155 13.58 18.79 -23.48
C PRO A 155 14.83 19.07 -24.33
N PRO A 156 16.02 19.24 -23.71
CA PRO A 156 17.26 19.39 -24.46
C PRO A 156 17.50 18.17 -25.36
N ASP A 157 18.19 18.38 -26.48
CA ASP A 157 18.38 17.36 -27.54
C ASP A 157 18.90 16.03 -27.01
N SER A 158 19.74 16.03 -25.97
CA SER A 158 20.23 14.82 -25.33
C SER A 158 19.10 14.00 -24.69
N VAL A 159 18.16 14.63 -24.01
CA VAL A 159 17.01 13.96 -23.38
C VAL A 159 16.02 13.49 -24.46
N SER A 160 15.75 14.33 -25.47
CA SER A 160 14.87 13.98 -26.58
C SER A 160 15.40 12.78 -27.39
N ALA A 161 16.71 12.73 -27.64
CA ALA A 161 17.35 11.61 -28.34
C ALA A 161 17.24 10.29 -27.55
N GLU A 162 17.43 10.32 -26.22
CA GLU A 162 17.26 9.14 -25.37
C GLU A 162 15.80 8.65 -25.35
N VAL A 163 14.82 9.56 -25.28
CA VAL A 163 13.39 9.22 -25.36
C VAL A 163 13.06 8.51 -26.68
N ASP A 164 13.56 9.03 -27.81
CA ASP A 164 13.29 8.45 -29.13
C ASP A 164 13.99 7.09 -29.31
N ALA A 165 15.23 6.95 -28.85
CA ALA A 165 15.96 5.68 -28.85
C ALA A 165 15.24 4.61 -27.99
N PHE A 166 14.78 5.00 -26.80
CA PHE A 166 14.05 4.12 -25.91
C PHE A 166 12.71 3.70 -26.52
N ARG A 167 11.95 4.65 -27.07
CA ARG A 167 10.68 4.38 -27.76
C ARG A 167 10.87 3.42 -28.94
N ALA A 168 11.93 3.58 -29.73
CA ALA A 168 12.25 2.69 -30.84
C ALA A 168 12.55 1.25 -30.36
N THR A 169 13.28 1.11 -29.24
CA THR A 169 13.59 -0.19 -28.64
C THR A 169 12.32 -0.92 -28.19
N LEU A 170 11.45 -0.23 -27.45
CA LEU A 170 10.20 -0.83 -26.96
C LEU A 170 9.26 -1.23 -28.11
N LYS A 171 9.12 -0.38 -29.13
CA LYS A 171 8.25 -0.64 -30.31
C LYS A 171 8.66 -1.88 -31.11
N ASN A 172 9.94 -2.24 -31.12
CA ASN A 172 10.46 -3.38 -31.87
C ASN A 172 10.47 -4.69 -31.06
N THR A 173 9.90 -4.69 -29.85
CA THR A 173 9.87 -5.85 -28.96
C THR A 173 8.52 -6.58 -29.10
N PRO A 174 8.49 -7.84 -29.58
CA PRO A 174 7.25 -8.58 -29.82
C PRO A 174 6.34 -8.77 -28.59
N GLU A 175 6.93 -8.85 -27.39
CA GLU A 175 6.23 -9.10 -26.13
C GLU A 175 5.54 -7.84 -25.57
N ILE A 176 5.79 -6.66 -26.14
CA ILE A 176 5.20 -5.39 -25.72
C ILE A 176 3.98 -5.08 -26.58
N ILE A 177 2.80 -5.03 -25.95
CA ILE A 177 1.53 -4.68 -26.59
C ILE A 177 1.46 -3.18 -26.88
N SER A 178 1.83 -2.38 -25.89
CA SER A 178 1.85 -0.92 -25.99
C SER A 178 2.95 -0.34 -25.11
N SER A 179 3.49 0.80 -25.52
CA SER A 179 4.48 1.54 -24.76
C SER A 179 4.27 3.04 -24.93
N ASP A 180 4.42 3.78 -23.84
CA ASP A 180 4.51 5.24 -23.84
C ASP A 180 5.81 5.67 -23.15
N VAL A 181 6.54 6.60 -23.75
CA VAL A 181 7.80 7.13 -23.20
C VAL A 181 7.76 8.64 -23.32
N VAL A 182 7.82 9.30 -22.17
CA VAL A 182 7.67 10.74 -22.03
C VAL A 182 8.79 11.32 -21.17
N ALA A 183 9.31 12.49 -21.56
CA ALA A 183 10.16 13.29 -20.69
C ALA A 183 9.31 14.35 -20.00
N LYS A 184 9.41 14.41 -18.67
CA LYS A 184 8.77 15.43 -17.83
C LYS A 184 9.83 16.15 -17.04
N ARG A 185 9.58 17.39 -16.66
CA ARG A 185 10.49 18.10 -15.75
C ARG A 185 10.35 17.52 -14.34
N GLY A 186 11.43 16.94 -13.81
CA GLY A 186 11.53 16.56 -12.41
C GLY A 186 11.48 17.80 -11.51
N GLY A 187 11.01 17.66 -10.27
CA GLY A 187 10.82 18.78 -9.34
C GLY A 187 12.04 19.69 -9.17
N TYR A 188 11.82 20.89 -8.62
CA TYR A 188 12.80 21.98 -8.53
C TYR A 188 14.03 21.67 -7.66
N GLY A 189 15.04 21.03 -8.23
CA GLY A 189 16.40 20.97 -7.69
C GLY A 189 17.39 21.47 -8.74
N GLY A 190 17.99 22.65 -8.52
CA GLY A 190 18.99 23.24 -9.42
C GLY A 190 18.64 24.64 -9.92
N ASP A 191 19.49 25.19 -10.79
CA ASP A 191 19.34 26.50 -11.46
C ASP A 191 18.04 26.65 -12.28
N GLY A 192 17.26 25.56 -12.40
CA GLY A 192 15.96 25.54 -13.04
C GLY A 192 16.01 25.72 -14.55
N SER A 193 17.21 25.62 -15.15
CA SER A 193 17.39 25.79 -16.59
C SER A 193 16.81 24.58 -17.34
N PRO A 194 15.86 24.78 -18.29
CA PRO A 194 15.34 23.72 -19.16
C PRO A 194 16.44 22.95 -19.90
N ASN A 195 17.59 23.56 -20.15
CA ASN A 195 18.70 22.94 -20.87
C ASN A 195 19.53 21.98 -20.01
N ASN A 196 19.30 21.92 -18.70
CA ASN A 196 20.01 21.03 -17.80
C ASN A 196 19.34 19.65 -17.78
N PRO A 197 19.96 18.56 -18.30
CA PRO A 197 19.33 17.24 -18.33
C PRO A 197 18.92 16.71 -16.95
N SER A 198 19.63 17.10 -15.89
CA SER A 198 19.37 16.62 -14.53
C SER A 198 18.04 17.08 -13.92
N ILE A 199 17.40 18.11 -14.48
CA ILE A 199 16.07 18.56 -14.05
C ILE A 199 14.92 17.84 -14.79
N TRP A 200 15.24 16.92 -15.70
CA TRP A 200 14.27 16.11 -16.41
C TRP A 200 14.12 14.73 -15.75
N LEU A 201 13.02 14.06 -16.07
CA LEU A 201 12.66 12.71 -15.66
C LEU A 201 12.07 12.02 -16.89
N ILE A 202 12.66 10.90 -17.31
CA ILE A 202 12.04 10.04 -18.31
C ILE A 202 11.11 9.05 -17.60
N THR A 203 9.85 9.00 -18.02
CA THR A 203 8.89 8.00 -17.57
C THR A 203 8.52 7.09 -18.73
N ALA A 204 8.64 5.78 -18.54
CA ALA A 204 8.23 4.78 -19.51
C ALA A 204 7.10 3.92 -18.92
N ALA A 205 5.97 3.84 -19.61
CA ALA A 205 4.86 2.95 -19.29
C ALA A 205 4.77 1.86 -20.37
N VAL A 206 4.91 0.60 -19.98
CA VAL A 206 4.96 -0.55 -20.89
C VAL A 206 3.84 -1.52 -20.53
N THR A 207 3.08 -1.97 -21.50
CA THR A 207 2.10 -3.04 -21.35
C THR A 207 2.63 -4.31 -22.01
N ALA A 208 2.90 -5.34 -21.23
CA ALA A 208 3.37 -6.63 -21.71
C ALA A 208 2.21 -7.58 -22.03
N ALA A 209 2.47 -8.46 -23.00
CA ALA A 209 1.65 -9.64 -23.27
C ALA A 209 1.55 -10.52 -22.01
N PRO A 210 0.43 -11.27 -21.87
CA PRO A 210 0.27 -12.16 -20.74
C PRO A 210 1.33 -13.26 -20.71
N GLY A 211 1.64 -13.73 -19.51
CA GLY A 211 2.52 -14.88 -19.26
C GLY A 211 3.88 -14.50 -18.68
N THR A 212 4.45 -15.41 -17.89
CA THR A 212 5.68 -15.19 -17.12
C THR A 212 6.87 -14.81 -17.99
N THR A 213 7.14 -15.55 -19.07
CA THR A 213 8.28 -15.26 -19.96
C THR A 213 8.15 -13.90 -20.64
N ALA A 214 6.95 -13.54 -21.12
CA ALA A 214 6.71 -12.24 -21.74
C ALA A 214 6.90 -11.10 -20.74
N ALA A 215 6.39 -11.26 -19.51
CA ALA A 215 6.57 -10.29 -18.43
C ALA A 215 8.04 -10.06 -18.08
N HIS A 216 8.84 -11.13 -17.91
CA HIS A 216 10.28 -10.99 -17.63
C HIS A 216 11.04 -10.35 -18.78
N ASN A 217 10.80 -10.78 -20.04
CA ASN A 217 11.45 -10.18 -21.20
C ASN A 217 11.15 -8.67 -21.30
N ALA A 218 9.88 -8.29 -21.12
CA ALA A 218 9.47 -6.88 -21.15
C ALA A 218 10.10 -6.09 -20.00
N ALA A 219 10.18 -6.67 -18.78
CA ALA A 219 10.82 -6.04 -17.64
C ALA A 219 12.32 -5.82 -17.85
N ASP A 220 13.02 -6.81 -18.41
CA ASP A 220 14.46 -6.72 -18.71
C ASP A 220 14.76 -5.64 -19.77
N ILE A 221 13.93 -5.56 -20.81
CA ILE A 221 14.06 -4.55 -21.88
C ILE A 221 13.75 -3.15 -21.34
N LEU A 222 12.67 -3.01 -20.55
CA LEU A 222 12.33 -1.75 -19.90
C LEU A 222 13.47 -1.30 -18.99
N ARG A 223 13.99 -2.18 -18.13
CA ARG A 223 15.14 -1.90 -17.26
C ARG A 223 16.39 -1.51 -18.04
N GLN A 224 16.72 -2.22 -19.13
CA GLN A 224 17.90 -1.89 -19.94
C GLN A 224 17.77 -0.49 -20.57
N GLY A 225 16.59 -0.14 -21.06
CA GLY A 225 16.32 1.19 -21.60
C GLY A 225 16.41 2.28 -20.53
N LEU A 226 15.85 2.03 -19.34
CA LEU A 226 15.97 2.93 -18.18
C LEU A 226 17.43 3.11 -17.75
N ALA A 227 18.21 2.03 -17.64
CA ALA A 227 19.62 2.11 -17.26
C ALA A 227 20.45 2.89 -18.29
N THR A 228 20.12 2.77 -19.58
CA THR A 228 20.76 3.54 -20.65
C THR A 228 20.41 5.03 -20.53
N ALA A 229 19.12 5.35 -20.41
CA ALA A 229 18.62 6.71 -20.21
C ALA A 229 19.14 7.35 -18.90
N GLY A 230 19.27 6.54 -17.84
CA GLY A 230 19.78 6.87 -16.52
C GLY A 230 21.19 7.45 -16.49
N SER A 231 21.97 7.18 -17.55
CA SER A 231 23.29 7.80 -17.75
C SER A 231 23.22 9.30 -18.10
N VAL A 232 22.07 9.77 -18.56
CA VAL A 232 21.81 11.15 -18.99
C VAL A 232 20.85 11.87 -18.03
N VAL A 233 19.78 11.18 -17.64
CA VAL A 233 18.65 11.75 -16.91
C VAL A 233 18.02 10.69 -16.02
N ARG A 234 17.50 11.08 -14.85
CA ARG A 234 16.76 10.14 -13.99
C ARG A 234 15.62 9.52 -14.77
N SER A 235 15.37 8.23 -14.57
CA SER A 235 14.29 7.56 -15.25
C SER A 235 13.52 6.57 -14.36
N PHE A 236 12.25 6.39 -14.70
CA PHE A 236 11.29 5.59 -13.95
C PHE A 236 10.43 4.76 -14.90
N GLY A 237 10.23 3.49 -14.58
CA GLY A 237 9.46 2.55 -15.38
C GLY A 237 8.22 2.06 -14.66
N VAL A 238 7.14 1.90 -15.44
CA VAL A 238 5.92 1.22 -15.04
C VAL A 238 5.66 0.10 -16.05
N LEU A 239 5.72 -1.15 -15.60
CA LEU A 239 5.35 -2.32 -16.39
C LEU A 239 3.97 -2.81 -15.97
N THR A 240 3.01 -2.82 -16.89
CA THR A 240 1.70 -3.45 -16.71
C THR A 240 1.68 -4.79 -17.43
N VAL A 241 1.48 -5.89 -16.71
CA VAL A 241 1.26 -7.22 -17.28
C VAL A 241 -0.25 -7.45 -17.36
N THR A 242 -0.74 -7.66 -18.58
CA THR A 242 -2.17 -7.89 -18.81
C THR A 242 -2.63 -9.23 -18.25
N GLY A 243 -3.85 -9.24 -17.70
CA GLY A 243 -4.47 -10.43 -17.14
C GLY A 243 -4.83 -11.52 -18.16
N ASP A 244 -4.28 -12.72 -18.00
CA ASP A 244 -4.62 -13.97 -18.71
C ASP A 244 -5.76 -14.73 -18.00
N GLY A 245 -6.84 -14.02 -17.67
CA GLY A 245 -7.88 -14.52 -16.76
C GLY A 245 -7.57 -14.27 -15.27
N TYR A 246 -6.44 -13.62 -15.00
CA TYR A 246 -6.07 -13.04 -13.71
C TYR A 246 -6.20 -11.52 -13.73
N SER A 247 -5.93 -10.87 -12.60
CA SER A 247 -5.83 -9.41 -12.49
C SER A 247 -4.64 -8.84 -13.24
N ASP A 248 -4.79 -7.60 -13.70
CA ASP A 248 -3.66 -6.81 -14.19
C ASP A 248 -2.65 -6.57 -13.06
N THR A 249 -1.37 -6.60 -13.41
CA THR A 249 -0.26 -6.43 -12.47
C THR A 249 0.63 -5.29 -12.92
N THR A 250 0.77 -4.29 -12.06
CA THR A 250 1.67 -3.15 -12.27
C THR A 250 2.94 -3.37 -11.46
N VAL A 251 4.10 -3.19 -12.10
CA VAL A 251 5.42 -3.28 -11.48
C VAL A 251 6.15 -1.97 -11.75
N GLU A 252 6.60 -1.32 -10.68
CA GLU A 252 7.27 -0.03 -10.72
C GLU A 252 8.72 -0.16 -10.25
N PHE A 253 9.66 0.43 -10.98
CA PHE A 253 11.09 0.45 -10.64
C PHE A 253 11.83 1.59 -11.34
N ASP A 254 12.95 2.02 -10.75
CA ASP A 254 13.82 3.05 -11.31
C ASP A 254 15.04 2.49 -12.07
N ASP A 255 15.90 3.38 -12.56
CA ASP A 255 17.13 3.06 -13.30
C ASP A 255 18.29 2.52 -12.47
N GLN A 256 18.20 2.56 -11.14
CA GLN A 256 19.24 2.06 -10.24
C GLN A 256 19.06 0.58 -9.91
N GLN A 257 17.90 0.00 -10.24
CA GLN A 257 17.59 -1.39 -9.89
C GLN A 257 18.33 -2.39 -10.80
N ASP A 258 18.93 -3.40 -10.16
CA ASP A 258 19.56 -4.52 -10.87
C ASP A 258 18.52 -5.51 -11.43
N SER A 259 18.95 -6.37 -12.37
CA SER A 259 18.05 -7.34 -13.01
C SER A 259 17.47 -8.38 -12.06
N ARG A 260 18.17 -8.71 -10.96
CA ARG A 260 17.68 -9.68 -9.97
C ARG A 260 16.55 -9.06 -9.15
N THR A 261 16.65 -7.79 -8.79
CA THR A 261 15.59 -7.07 -8.07
C THR A 261 14.36 -6.92 -8.96
N VAL A 262 14.51 -6.45 -10.20
CA VAL A 262 13.38 -6.32 -11.13
C VAL A 262 12.70 -7.67 -11.38
N GLY A 263 13.47 -8.74 -11.61
CA GLY A 263 12.93 -10.09 -11.76
C GLY A 263 12.10 -10.54 -10.55
N LYS A 264 12.58 -10.28 -9.33
CA LYS A 264 11.84 -10.56 -8.09
C LYS A 264 10.54 -9.76 -7.96
N LEU A 265 10.51 -8.50 -8.38
CA LEU A 265 9.28 -7.70 -8.35
C LEU A 265 8.24 -8.25 -9.32
N VAL A 266 8.67 -8.68 -10.51
CA VAL A 266 7.80 -9.36 -11.50
C VAL A 266 7.27 -10.68 -10.94
N ASP A 267 8.14 -11.54 -10.41
CA ASP A 267 7.73 -12.80 -9.79
C ASP A 267 6.71 -12.58 -8.66
N THR A 268 6.96 -11.56 -7.83
CA THR A 268 6.07 -11.18 -6.73
C THR A 268 4.71 -10.75 -7.25
N GLY A 269 4.66 -9.88 -8.26
CA GLY A 269 3.40 -9.45 -8.86
C GLY A 269 2.62 -10.59 -9.49
N LEU A 270 3.32 -11.48 -10.23
CA LEU A 270 2.74 -12.66 -10.85
C LEU A 270 2.23 -13.69 -9.83
N LEU A 271 2.85 -13.78 -8.65
CA LEU A 271 2.36 -14.61 -7.55
C LEU A 271 1.10 -14.01 -6.93
N LEU A 272 1.13 -12.71 -6.58
CA LEU A 272 0.03 -12.03 -5.90
C LEU A 272 -1.27 -12.01 -6.73
N ARG A 273 -1.19 -11.91 -8.05
CA ARG A 273 -2.38 -11.91 -8.92
C ARG A 273 -3.12 -13.26 -8.93
N THR A 274 -2.51 -14.33 -8.41
CA THR A 274 -3.15 -15.65 -8.28
C THR A 274 -4.04 -15.76 -7.05
N VAL A 275 -3.98 -14.79 -6.13
CA VAL A 275 -4.79 -14.81 -4.91
C VAL A 275 -6.27 -14.59 -5.27
N PRO A 276 -7.20 -15.46 -4.81
CA PRO A 276 -8.61 -15.36 -5.16
C PRO A 276 -9.27 -14.02 -4.77
N GLY A 277 -9.94 -13.40 -5.74
CA GLY A 277 -10.71 -12.16 -5.54
C GLY A 277 -9.89 -10.87 -5.65
N VAL A 278 -8.60 -10.97 -5.96
CA VAL A 278 -7.79 -9.82 -6.39
C VAL A 278 -8.32 -9.29 -7.73
N GLN A 279 -8.28 -7.97 -7.89
CA GLN A 279 -8.71 -7.23 -9.07
C GLN A 279 -7.55 -6.50 -9.75
N ALA A 280 -6.57 -6.05 -8.98
CA ALA A 280 -5.35 -5.43 -9.45
C ALA A 280 -4.22 -5.71 -8.46
N VAL A 281 -2.99 -5.75 -8.96
CA VAL A 281 -1.76 -5.87 -8.16
C VAL A 281 -0.85 -4.70 -8.50
N ALA A 282 -0.22 -4.10 -7.49
CA ALA A 282 0.85 -3.12 -7.69
C ALA A 282 2.05 -3.49 -6.83
N VAL A 283 3.22 -3.60 -7.44
CA VAL A 283 4.49 -3.94 -6.79
C VAL A 283 5.51 -2.85 -7.13
N SER A 284 6.25 -2.38 -6.12
CA SER A 284 7.26 -1.34 -6.27
C SER A 284 8.46 -1.69 -5.40
N ASP A 285 9.64 -1.17 -5.75
CA ASP A 285 10.83 -1.22 -4.91
C ASP A 285 10.76 -0.29 -3.69
N SER A 286 9.96 0.78 -3.81
CA SER A 286 9.89 1.90 -2.86
C SER A 286 8.69 1.83 -1.92
N ALA A 287 7.73 0.94 -2.20
CA ALA A 287 6.51 0.76 -1.43
C ALA A 287 6.22 -0.72 -1.17
N LEU A 288 5.39 -1.00 -0.16
CA LEU A 288 4.90 -2.35 0.08
C LEU A 288 4.09 -2.83 -1.13
N PRO A 289 4.23 -4.10 -1.55
CA PRO A 289 3.35 -4.69 -2.54
C PRO A 289 1.89 -4.54 -2.10
N SER A 290 1.00 -4.26 -3.03
CA SER A 290 -0.41 -4.06 -2.75
C SER A 290 -1.31 -4.84 -3.71
N ILE A 291 -2.45 -5.27 -3.18
CA ILE A 291 -3.50 -5.94 -3.93
C ILE A 291 -4.82 -5.19 -3.73
N THR A 292 -5.57 -5.02 -4.80
CA THR A 292 -6.90 -4.40 -4.77
C THR A 292 -7.96 -5.49 -4.80
N ILE A 293 -8.95 -5.42 -3.91
CA ILE A 293 -10.10 -6.33 -3.87
C ILE A 293 -11.42 -5.55 -3.89
N ALA A 294 -12.50 -6.23 -4.24
CA ALA A 294 -13.80 -5.59 -4.48
C ALA A 294 -14.48 -4.98 -3.24
N SER A 295 -14.25 -5.51 -2.04
CA SER A 295 -15.03 -5.15 -0.84
C SER A 295 -14.28 -5.53 0.46
N PRO A 296 -14.49 -4.80 1.58
CA PRO A 296 -13.87 -5.13 2.86
C PRO A 296 -14.34 -6.49 3.40
N SER A 297 -15.54 -6.94 3.01
CA SER A 297 -16.08 -8.26 3.38
C SER A 297 -15.20 -9.44 2.95
N ARG A 298 -14.26 -9.21 2.01
CA ARG A 298 -13.32 -10.20 1.49
C ARG A 298 -11.98 -10.21 2.22
N TRP A 299 -11.69 -9.24 3.09
CA TRP A 299 -10.39 -9.11 3.77
C TRP A 299 -9.96 -10.41 4.46
N SER A 300 -10.81 -11.01 5.29
CA SER A 300 -10.47 -12.24 6.01
C SER A 300 -10.08 -13.40 5.07
N ASP A 301 -10.88 -13.66 4.04
CA ASP A 301 -10.62 -14.78 3.12
C ASP A 301 -9.38 -14.51 2.26
N THR A 302 -9.26 -13.30 1.70
CA THR A 302 -8.11 -12.92 0.88
C THR A 302 -6.80 -12.98 1.68
N VAL A 303 -6.78 -12.52 2.93
CA VAL A 303 -5.57 -12.56 3.76
C VAL A 303 -5.20 -13.99 4.15
N ARG A 304 -6.18 -14.87 4.40
CA ARG A 304 -5.93 -16.30 4.59
C ARG A 304 -5.25 -16.91 3.36
N ASP A 305 -5.79 -16.64 2.17
CA ASP A 305 -5.28 -17.19 0.91
C ASP A 305 -3.90 -16.59 0.54
N LEU A 306 -3.67 -15.33 0.92
CA LEU A 306 -2.39 -14.65 0.79
C LEU A 306 -1.32 -15.27 1.72
N ARG A 307 -1.68 -15.57 2.98
CA ARG A 307 -0.80 -16.26 3.94
C ARG A 307 -0.44 -17.68 3.52
N ALA A 308 -1.25 -18.29 2.65
CA ALA A 308 -0.96 -19.59 2.07
C ALA A 308 0.01 -19.52 0.88
N GLN A 309 0.33 -18.32 0.37
CA GLN A 309 1.27 -18.17 -0.75
C GLN A 309 2.71 -18.51 -0.32
N PRO A 310 3.50 -19.19 -1.16
CA PRO A 310 4.91 -19.42 -0.91
C PRO A 310 5.67 -18.12 -0.66
N GLY A 311 6.49 -18.08 0.40
CA GLY A 311 7.33 -16.93 0.71
C GLY A 311 6.62 -15.74 1.36
N PHE A 312 5.30 -15.78 1.57
CA PHE A 312 4.60 -14.72 2.29
C PHE A 312 5.06 -14.64 3.75
N GLY A 313 5.37 -13.43 4.22
CA GLY A 313 5.98 -13.16 5.51
C GLY A 313 7.50 -13.34 5.55
N SER A 314 8.16 -13.46 4.38
CA SER A 314 9.62 -13.58 4.26
C SER A 314 10.15 -12.82 3.05
N ASP A 315 11.44 -12.44 3.11
CA ASP A 315 12.23 -11.86 2.02
C ASP A 315 11.53 -10.79 1.16
N ALA A 316 10.94 -11.22 0.03
CA ALA A 316 10.32 -10.36 -0.98
C ALA A 316 8.86 -9.97 -0.66
N LEU A 317 8.20 -10.69 0.25
CA LEU A 317 6.82 -10.46 0.67
C LEU A 317 6.69 -10.38 2.19
N PRO A 318 7.43 -9.47 2.88
CA PRO A 318 7.34 -9.36 4.33
C PRO A 318 5.94 -8.91 4.78
N SER A 319 5.30 -8.05 4.00
CA SER A 319 3.94 -7.57 4.22
C SER A 319 3.33 -7.15 2.89
N VAL A 320 1.99 -7.12 2.83
CA VAL A 320 1.23 -6.68 1.65
C VAL A 320 0.11 -5.76 2.10
N THR A 321 -0.16 -4.72 1.33
CA THR A 321 -1.30 -3.83 1.57
C THR A 321 -2.52 -4.32 0.80
N VAL A 322 -3.60 -4.64 1.51
CA VAL A 322 -4.88 -5.02 0.91
C VAL A 322 -5.77 -3.78 0.81
N ILE A 323 -6.01 -3.33 -0.42
CA ILE A 323 -6.77 -2.13 -0.73
C ILE A 323 -8.19 -2.49 -1.13
N THR A 324 -9.16 -1.73 -0.63
CA THR A 324 -10.52 -1.75 -1.13
C THR A 324 -10.88 -0.36 -1.66
N PRO A 325 -11.15 -0.24 -2.98
CA PRO A 325 -11.40 1.05 -3.60
C PRO A 325 -12.72 1.64 -3.12
N GLY A 326 -12.85 2.94 -3.36
CA GLY A 326 -14.08 3.72 -3.25
C GLY A 326 -15.30 3.09 -3.90
N ARG A 327 -16.48 3.65 -3.61
CA ARG A 327 -17.63 3.41 -4.49
C ARG A 327 -17.29 3.93 -5.89
N ALA A 328 -17.77 3.25 -6.92
CA ALA A 328 -17.49 3.61 -8.30
C ALA A 328 -17.69 5.13 -8.55
N GLY A 329 -16.64 5.80 -9.00
CA GLY A 329 -16.62 7.25 -9.25
C GLY A 329 -16.05 8.12 -8.13
N SER A 330 -15.62 7.55 -7.01
CA SER A 330 -14.79 8.25 -6.02
C SER A 330 -13.36 7.73 -6.03
N ASP A 331 -12.38 8.64 -6.13
CA ASP A 331 -10.95 8.33 -5.93
C ASP A 331 -10.62 8.01 -4.45
N ALA A 332 -11.60 8.18 -3.56
CA ALA A 332 -11.46 7.89 -2.14
C ALA A 332 -11.31 6.38 -1.90
N LEU A 333 -10.37 5.99 -1.04
CA LEU A 333 -10.20 4.60 -0.57
C LEU A 333 -11.25 4.31 0.52
N ILE A 334 -12.01 3.22 0.40
CA ILE A 334 -12.88 2.75 1.49
C ILE A 334 -12.04 2.14 2.59
N GLY A 335 -11.02 1.35 2.23
CA GLY A 335 -10.09 0.89 3.25
C GLY A 335 -8.77 0.33 2.72
N SER A 336 -7.80 0.33 3.63
CA SER A 336 -6.44 -0.17 3.40
C SER A 336 -5.99 -0.93 4.64
N VAL A 337 -5.59 -2.18 4.48
CA VAL A 337 -5.09 -3.02 5.59
C VAL A 337 -3.73 -3.57 5.21
N VAL A 338 -2.69 -3.17 5.93
CA VAL A 338 -1.38 -3.82 5.83
C VAL A 338 -1.45 -5.15 6.58
N VAL A 339 -1.00 -6.22 5.93
CA VAL A 339 -1.01 -7.57 6.50
C VAL A 339 0.37 -8.21 6.39
N ASP A 340 0.76 -8.90 7.44
CA ASP A 340 1.92 -9.78 7.50
C ASP A 340 1.50 -11.23 7.78
N ARG A 341 2.49 -12.09 8.04
CA ARG A 341 2.31 -13.52 8.31
C ARG A 341 1.28 -13.83 9.40
N THR A 342 1.16 -12.98 10.40
CA THR A 342 0.38 -13.21 11.63
C THR A 342 -0.59 -12.09 11.97
N VAL A 343 -0.34 -10.85 11.54
CA VAL A 343 -1.06 -9.64 11.94
C VAL A 343 -1.64 -8.96 10.69
N PRO A 344 -2.86 -8.42 10.75
CA PRO A 344 -3.88 -8.67 11.77
C PRO A 344 -4.41 -10.12 11.68
N ASP A 345 -4.86 -10.67 12.80
CA ASP A 345 -5.48 -11.99 12.83
C ASP A 345 -6.87 -12.00 12.14
N GLN A 346 -7.46 -13.19 11.98
CA GLN A 346 -8.74 -13.36 11.30
C GLN A 346 -9.93 -12.67 12.01
N VAL A 347 -9.94 -12.68 13.35
CA VAL A 347 -11.00 -12.05 14.16
C VAL A 347 -10.91 -10.53 14.00
N THR A 348 -9.69 -9.98 14.10
CA THR A 348 -9.40 -8.57 13.85
C THR A 348 -9.85 -8.16 12.45
N LEU A 349 -9.47 -8.91 11.40
CA LEU A 349 -9.92 -8.63 10.03
C LEU A 349 -11.44 -8.65 9.86
N THR A 350 -12.12 -9.60 10.49
CA THR A 350 -13.59 -9.73 10.41
C THR A 350 -14.30 -8.55 11.07
N GLY A 351 -13.83 -8.11 12.24
CA GLY A 351 -14.40 -6.95 12.91
C GLY A 351 -14.06 -5.64 12.20
N LEU A 352 -12.83 -5.47 11.70
CA LEU A 352 -12.47 -4.30 10.87
C LEU A 352 -13.32 -4.23 9.59
N ALA A 353 -13.56 -5.37 8.93
CA ALA A 353 -14.45 -5.43 7.77
C ALA A 353 -15.89 -5.04 8.14
N THR A 354 -16.36 -5.42 9.33
CA THR A 354 -17.69 -5.02 9.83
C THR A 354 -17.78 -3.51 10.04
N ILE A 355 -16.74 -2.89 10.60
CA ILE A 355 -16.66 -1.43 10.78
C ILE A 355 -16.57 -0.72 9.43
N ALA A 356 -15.70 -1.16 8.51
CA ALA A 356 -15.53 -0.55 7.19
C ALA A 356 -16.82 -0.55 6.35
N ASN A 357 -17.72 -1.52 6.57
CA ASN A 357 -19.00 -1.60 5.87
C ASN A 357 -20.13 -0.77 6.52
N GLN A 358 -19.86 -0.06 7.63
CA GLN A 358 -20.88 0.74 8.29
C GLN A 358 -21.26 1.98 7.50
N THR A 359 -22.55 2.32 7.57
CA THR A 359 -23.04 3.56 6.98
C THR A 359 -22.43 4.74 7.73
N GLY A 360 -21.76 5.62 6.98
CA GLY A 360 -21.10 6.80 7.54
C GLY A 360 -19.61 6.61 7.82
N VAL A 361 -19.02 5.43 7.59
CA VAL A 361 -17.55 5.28 7.52
C VAL A 361 -17.10 5.61 6.09
N THR A 362 -16.17 6.55 5.94
CA THR A 362 -15.67 7.01 4.63
C THR A 362 -14.28 6.47 4.30
N SER A 363 -13.46 6.20 5.31
CA SER A 363 -12.15 5.57 5.15
C SER A 363 -11.75 4.80 6.40
N LEU A 364 -11.09 3.66 6.23
CA LEU A 364 -10.45 2.87 7.28
C LEU A 364 -9.04 2.45 6.85
N VAL A 365 -8.03 2.86 7.59
CA VAL A 365 -6.63 2.51 7.33
C VAL A 365 -6.05 1.80 8.55
N TYR A 366 -5.67 0.54 8.39
CA TYR A 366 -4.96 -0.25 9.39
C TYR A 366 -3.54 -0.51 8.90
N ASP A 367 -2.55 0.00 9.64
CA ASP A 367 -1.14 -0.16 9.34
C ASP A 367 -0.45 -0.95 10.45
N SER A 368 -0.11 -2.20 10.16
CA SER A 368 0.71 -3.07 11.01
C SER A 368 2.17 -3.16 10.55
N ALA A 369 2.61 -2.37 9.56
CA ALA A 369 4.01 -2.37 9.18
C ALA A 369 4.84 -1.76 10.31
N ARG A 370 5.75 -2.56 10.87
CA ARG A 370 6.75 -2.05 11.79
C ARG A 370 7.81 -1.27 11.00
N PRO A 371 8.00 0.04 11.23
CA PRO A 371 9.05 0.80 10.58
C PRO A 371 10.42 0.19 10.87
N ARG A 372 11.28 0.10 9.85
CA ARG A 372 12.66 -0.38 10.04
C ARG A 372 13.38 0.51 11.06
N GLY A 373 14.06 -0.11 12.02
CA GLY A 373 14.79 0.60 13.08
C GLY A 373 13.89 1.19 14.18
N SER A 374 12.58 0.96 14.16
CA SER A 374 11.71 1.34 15.28
C SER A 374 12.11 0.58 16.56
N GLN A 375 12.35 1.35 17.63
CA GLN A 375 12.75 0.85 18.95
C GLN A 375 11.60 0.10 19.66
N ALA A 376 11.83 -0.25 20.94
CA ALA A 376 10.75 -0.68 21.84
C ALA A 376 9.63 0.37 21.84
N GLY A 377 8.36 -0.06 21.80
CA GLY A 377 7.21 0.85 21.83
C GLY A 377 6.47 1.05 20.50
N TRP A 378 6.88 0.40 19.40
CA TRP A 378 6.07 0.42 18.19
C TRP A 378 4.74 -0.30 18.38
N ARG A 379 3.66 0.27 17.81
CA ARG A 379 2.32 -0.33 17.76
C ARG A 379 1.72 -0.21 16.36
N PRO A 380 0.88 -1.16 15.93
CA PRO A 380 0.03 -0.96 14.77
C PRO A 380 -0.88 0.27 14.96
N THR A 381 -1.22 0.94 13.87
CA THR A 381 -2.11 2.12 13.89
C THR A 381 -3.40 1.85 13.12
N LEU A 382 -4.52 2.37 13.61
CA LEU A 382 -5.83 2.29 12.98
C LEU A 382 -6.42 3.70 12.88
N THR A 383 -6.55 4.23 11.67
CA THR A 383 -7.20 5.51 11.43
C THR A 383 -8.54 5.29 10.74
N ILE A 384 -9.59 5.88 11.28
CA ILE A 384 -10.94 5.79 10.70
C ILE A 384 -11.49 7.19 10.52
N THR A 385 -12.05 7.48 9.35
CA THR A 385 -12.79 8.71 9.08
C THR A 385 -14.26 8.39 8.87
N THR A 386 -15.13 9.21 9.47
CA THR A 386 -16.58 9.08 9.42
C THR A 386 -17.24 10.36 8.94
N THR A 387 -18.47 10.29 8.44
CA THR A 387 -19.22 11.44 7.95
C THR A 387 -19.76 12.34 9.06
N THR A 388 -19.97 11.81 10.28
CA THR A 388 -20.62 12.55 11.37
C THR A 388 -20.02 12.21 12.73
N THR A 389 -20.08 13.16 13.66
CA THR A 389 -19.66 12.98 15.06
C THR A 389 -20.43 11.85 15.77
N ALA A 390 -21.70 11.60 15.40
CA ALA A 390 -22.49 10.49 15.95
C ALA A 390 -21.91 9.13 15.51
N THR A 391 -21.68 8.95 14.21
CA THR A 391 -21.04 7.73 13.66
C THR A 391 -19.66 7.50 14.25
N ARG A 392 -18.87 8.56 14.45
CA ARG A 392 -17.57 8.49 15.14
C ARG A 392 -17.69 7.87 16.53
N GLY A 393 -18.68 8.27 17.32
CA GLY A 393 -18.95 7.71 18.65
C GLY A 393 -19.34 6.23 18.59
N ASP A 394 -20.23 5.87 17.67
CA ASP A 394 -20.67 4.47 17.48
C ASP A 394 -19.49 3.57 17.08
N VAL A 395 -18.62 4.03 16.18
CA VAL A 395 -17.41 3.29 15.75
C VAL A 395 -16.42 3.15 16.89
N ALA A 396 -16.14 4.23 17.64
CA ALA A 396 -15.24 4.18 18.79
C ALA A 396 -15.73 3.18 19.85
N GLN A 397 -17.04 3.18 20.15
CA GLN A 397 -17.63 2.22 21.08
C GLN A 397 -17.42 0.78 20.62
N GLN A 398 -17.59 0.49 19.32
CA GLN A 398 -17.35 -0.85 18.79
C GLN A 398 -15.87 -1.26 18.85
N LEU A 399 -14.94 -0.34 18.60
CA LEU A 399 -13.50 -0.61 18.76
C LEU A 399 -13.13 -0.93 20.22
N THR A 400 -13.82 -0.32 21.19
CA THR A 400 -13.60 -0.61 22.62
C THR A 400 -14.19 -1.96 23.04
N ALA A 401 -15.30 -2.38 22.40
CA ALA A 401 -15.96 -3.66 22.64
C ALA A 401 -15.33 -4.83 21.86
N PHE A 402 -14.27 -4.56 21.09
CA PHE A 402 -13.60 -5.53 20.26
C PHE A 402 -12.91 -6.58 21.14
N ASP A 403 -13.41 -7.82 21.14
CA ASP A 403 -12.80 -8.89 21.91
C ASP A 403 -11.50 -9.37 21.23
N THR A 404 -10.38 -8.75 21.61
CA THR A 404 -9.05 -9.13 21.13
C THR A 404 -8.33 -10.09 22.10
N GLN A 405 -8.93 -10.44 23.24
CA GLN A 405 -8.24 -11.23 24.28
C GLN A 405 -7.72 -12.60 23.79
N PRO A 406 -8.42 -13.35 22.93
CA PRO A 406 -7.90 -14.63 22.45
C PRO A 406 -6.97 -14.54 21.23
N ALA A 407 -6.70 -13.35 20.67
CA ALA A 407 -6.21 -13.24 19.29
C ALA A 407 -4.89 -12.49 19.05
N LEU A 408 -4.31 -11.83 20.07
CA LEU A 408 -3.01 -11.18 19.88
C LEU A 408 -1.93 -12.25 19.69
N ALA A 409 -1.37 -12.31 18.48
CA ALA A 409 -0.18 -13.11 18.21
C ALA A 409 0.90 -12.74 19.24
N VAL A 410 1.59 -13.74 19.79
CA VAL A 410 2.64 -13.54 20.80
C VAL A 410 3.62 -12.49 20.30
N GLY A 411 3.76 -11.38 21.03
CA GLY A 411 4.64 -10.28 20.68
C GLY A 411 4.05 -9.24 19.71
N THR A 412 2.75 -9.23 19.47
CA THR A 412 2.07 -8.14 18.75
C THR A 412 1.29 -7.26 19.73
N PRO A 413 1.67 -5.99 19.92
CA PRO A 413 0.93 -5.09 20.79
C PRO A 413 -0.40 -4.69 20.18
N ARG A 414 -1.36 -4.28 21.03
CA ARG A 414 -2.64 -3.72 20.57
C ARG A 414 -2.41 -2.50 19.68
N ALA A 415 -3.22 -2.42 18.63
CA ALA A 415 -3.25 -1.25 17.77
C ALA A 415 -3.75 -0.02 18.53
N ILE A 416 -3.09 1.12 18.32
CA ILE A 416 -3.64 2.42 18.68
C ILE A 416 -4.64 2.84 17.59
N TYR A 417 -5.81 3.34 17.98
CA TYR A 417 -6.79 3.84 17.03
C TYR A 417 -7.06 5.34 17.20
N THR A 418 -7.44 5.97 16.09
CA THR A 418 -7.98 7.33 16.03
C THR A 418 -9.21 7.34 15.12
N VAL A 419 -10.36 7.76 15.63
CA VAL A 419 -11.60 7.92 14.86
C VAL A 419 -11.92 9.40 14.71
N ASN A 420 -11.96 9.88 13.47
CA ASN A 420 -12.26 11.27 13.11
C ASN A 420 -13.66 11.36 12.47
N ALA A 421 -14.29 12.54 12.54
CA ALA A 421 -15.42 12.87 11.67
C ALA A 421 -15.03 14.04 10.74
N GLU A 422 -15.49 13.98 9.48
CA GLU A 422 -15.24 15.01 8.47
C GLU A 422 -15.80 16.39 8.85
N THR A 423 -16.81 16.40 9.72
CA THR A 423 -17.45 17.63 10.22
C THR A 423 -16.67 18.31 11.34
N ASP A 424 -15.71 17.62 11.95
CA ASP A 424 -15.05 18.14 13.14
C ASP A 424 -13.77 18.93 12.81
N GLU A 425 -13.34 19.77 13.74
CA GLU A 425 -12.06 20.47 13.65
C GLU A 425 -10.88 19.48 13.76
N ILE A 426 -9.77 19.79 13.09
CA ILE A 426 -8.54 18.99 13.15
C ILE A 426 -8.11 18.78 14.61
N GLY A 427 -7.85 17.53 15.00
CA GLY A 427 -7.37 17.17 16.34
C GLY A 427 -8.46 16.80 17.36
N SER A 428 -9.73 16.80 16.95
CA SER A 428 -10.86 16.45 17.83
C SER A 428 -11.24 14.96 17.82
N GLY A 429 -10.41 14.10 17.22
CA GLY A 429 -10.67 12.66 17.08
C GLY A 429 -10.70 11.90 18.41
N ILE A 430 -11.42 10.79 18.44
CA ILE A 430 -11.45 9.87 19.59
C ILE A 430 -10.27 8.90 19.45
N THR A 431 -9.39 8.84 20.45
CA THR A 431 -8.23 7.95 20.47
C THR A 431 -8.35 6.87 21.54
N GLY A 432 -7.73 5.72 21.29
CA GLY A 432 -7.71 4.62 22.26
C GLY A 432 -6.91 3.42 21.78
N TYR A 433 -7.05 2.31 22.50
CA TYR A 433 -6.40 1.04 22.16
C TYR A 433 -7.46 0.00 21.82
N LEU A 434 -7.22 -0.76 20.76
CA LEU A 434 -8.19 -1.75 20.28
C LEU A 434 -8.56 -2.75 21.39
N GLY A 435 -9.86 -2.90 21.63
CA GLY A 435 -10.43 -3.79 22.64
C GLY A 435 -10.27 -3.33 24.09
N LEU A 436 -9.93 -2.05 24.32
CA LEU A 436 -9.89 -1.45 25.66
C LEU A 436 -10.87 -0.27 25.76
N PRO A 437 -11.44 0.00 26.94
CA PRO A 437 -12.26 1.18 27.16
C PRO A 437 -11.54 2.49 26.81
N GLU A 438 -12.27 3.49 26.37
CA GLU A 438 -11.73 4.83 26.12
C GLU A 438 -11.10 5.41 27.40
N GLY A 439 -9.96 6.10 27.25
CA GLY A 439 -9.21 6.67 28.38
C GLY A 439 -8.39 5.67 29.18
N THR A 440 -8.35 4.39 28.79
CA THR A 440 -7.42 3.42 29.37
C THR A 440 -5.97 3.89 29.14
N PRO A 441 -5.10 3.89 30.17
CA PRO A 441 -3.69 4.20 29.98
C PRO A 441 -3.03 3.21 29.01
N GLU A 442 -1.85 3.57 28.51
CA GLU A 442 -1.12 2.70 27.59
C GLU A 442 -0.93 1.29 28.18
N PRO A 443 -1.37 0.22 27.48
CA PRO A 443 -1.26 -1.13 27.98
C PRO A 443 0.20 -1.61 27.96
N ASP A 444 0.59 -2.37 28.98
CA ASP A 444 1.90 -3.05 29.04
C ASP A 444 1.84 -4.38 28.27
N ASP A 445 1.59 -4.29 26.97
CA ASP A 445 1.49 -5.42 26.02
C ASP A 445 2.52 -5.32 24.88
N LEU A 446 3.51 -4.45 25.05
CA LEU A 446 4.64 -4.35 24.16
C LEU A 446 5.47 -5.62 24.29
N ALA A 447 5.73 -6.27 23.16
CA ALA A 447 6.66 -7.38 23.13
C ALA A 447 8.03 -6.93 23.64
N PRO A 448 8.77 -7.79 24.38
CA PRO A 448 10.20 -7.63 24.51
C PRO A 448 10.80 -7.46 23.10
N LEU A 449 11.72 -6.52 22.95
CA LEU A 449 12.43 -6.36 21.68
C LEU A 449 12.99 -7.73 21.24
N PRO A 450 12.78 -8.15 19.97
CA PRO A 450 13.49 -9.29 19.45
C PRO A 450 14.98 -9.04 19.68
N GLU A 451 15.67 -9.98 20.34
CA GLU A 451 17.11 -9.88 20.48
C GLU A 451 17.72 -9.81 19.07
N PRO A 452 18.71 -8.93 18.84
CA PRO A 452 19.37 -8.87 17.54
C PRO A 452 19.88 -10.27 17.18
N PRO A 453 19.75 -10.68 15.90
CA PRO A 453 20.26 -11.97 15.48
C PRO A 453 21.75 -12.06 15.83
N PRO A 454 22.22 -13.20 16.36
CA PRO A 454 23.62 -13.36 16.71
C PRO A 454 24.50 -13.15 15.47
N ASP A 455 25.59 -12.40 15.66
CA ASP A 455 26.55 -12.06 14.60
C ASP A 455 27.07 -13.34 13.92
N PRO A 456 26.95 -13.46 12.58
CA PRO A 456 27.46 -14.60 11.83
C PRO A 456 28.94 -14.90 12.08
N GLU A 457 29.78 -13.88 12.27
CA GLU A 457 31.21 -14.08 12.55
C GLU A 457 31.43 -14.67 13.94
N MET A 458 30.67 -14.20 14.93
CA MET A 458 30.68 -14.74 16.29
C MET A 458 30.19 -16.20 16.31
N LEU A 459 29.13 -16.52 15.57
CA LEU A 459 28.63 -17.91 15.44
C LEU A 459 29.67 -18.84 14.81
N ALA A 460 30.35 -18.40 13.75
CA ALA A 460 31.41 -19.16 13.10
C ALA A 460 32.59 -19.41 14.05
N ALA A 461 32.99 -18.40 14.84
CA ALA A 461 34.04 -18.53 15.84
C ALA A 461 33.67 -19.51 16.96
N THR A 462 32.43 -19.45 17.47
CA THR A 462 31.92 -20.40 18.46
C THR A 462 31.90 -21.83 17.93
N CYS A 463 31.47 -22.04 16.68
CA CYS A 463 31.48 -23.35 16.05
C CYS A 463 32.89 -23.93 15.92
N ALA A 464 33.87 -23.11 15.52
CA ALA A 464 35.27 -23.54 15.41
C ALA A 464 35.87 -23.92 16.78
N GLU A 465 35.56 -23.17 17.85
CA GLU A 465 36.03 -23.49 19.20
C GLU A 465 35.38 -24.78 19.72
N ASN A 466 34.08 -24.98 19.46
CA ASN A 466 33.38 -26.22 19.78
C ASN A 466 33.98 -27.44 19.07
N GLU A 467 34.33 -27.32 17.80
CA GLU A 467 35.00 -28.39 17.05
C GLU A 467 36.37 -28.75 17.66
N LYS A 468 37.15 -27.72 18.04
CA LYS A 468 38.44 -27.90 18.68
C LYS A 468 38.31 -28.59 20.04
N LEU A 469 37.32 -28.22 20.85
CA LEU A 469 37.05 -28.86 22.15
C LEU A 469 36.65 -30.33 22.00
N VAL A 470 35.75 -30.63 21.06
CA VAL A 470 35.33 -32.00 20.74
C VAL A 470 36.53 -32.82 20.29
N ARG A 471 37.33 -32.32 19.34
CA ARG A 471 38.52 -33.03 18.84
C ARG A 471 39.52 -33.33 19.96
N THR A 472 39.88 -32.31 20.74
CA THR A 472 40.81 -32.45 21.87
C THR A 472 40.35 -33.51 22.87
N LEU A 473 39.05 -33.57 23.16
CA LEU A 473 38.50 -34.55 24.08
C LEU A 473 38.57 -35.99 23.53
N LEU A 474 38.32 -36.18 22.23
CA LEU A 474 38.41 -37.49 21.60
C LEU A 474 39.87 -37.98 21.49
N ASP A 475 40.80 -37.09 21.13
CA ASP A 475 42.23 -37.40 21.04
C ASP A 475 42.80 -37.79 22.42
N ASN A 476 42.48 -37.01 23.46
CA ASN A 476 42.83 -37.34 24.84
C ASN A 476 42.28 -38.71 25.28
N GLY A 477 41.12 -39.12 24.77
CA GLY A 477 40.56 -40.44 25.05
C GLY A 477 41.47 -41.56 24.54
N GLY A 478 42.05 -41.39 23.34
CA GLY A 478 43.03 -42.31 22.78
C GLY A 478 44.35 -42.31 23.55
N ASP A 479 44.86 -41.14 23.91
CA ASP A 479 46.09 -40.99 24.72
C ASP A 479 45.97 -41.72 26.06
N LEU A 480 44.83 -41.56 26.75
CA LEU A 480 44.56 -42.21 28.04
C LEU A 480 44.36 -43.71 27.92
N ALA A 481 43.85 -44.20 26.79
CA ALA A 481 43.69 -45.62 26.51
C ALA A 481 45.01 -46.29 26.07
N GLY A 482 46.03 -45.52 25.68
CA GLY A 482 47.31 -46.02 25.18
C GLY A 482 47.30 -46.45 23.71
N ILE A 483 46.18 -46.28 23.01
CA ILE A 483 46.04 -46.51 21.56
C ILE A 483 44.99 -45.54 20.98
N HIS A 484 45.26 -45.03 19.78
CA HIS A 484 44.42 -44.02 19.15
C HIS A 484 43.41 -44.67 18.20
N GLY A 485 42.16 -44.20 18.26
CA GLY A 485 41.21 -44.35 17.18
C GLY A 485 41.28 -43.16 16.22
N THR A 486 40.57 -43.24 15.09
CA THR A 486 40.38 -42.07 14.19
C THR A 486 39.07 -41.37 14.54
N PRO A 487 39.10 -40.12 15.05
CA PRO A 487 37.89 -39.37 15.33
C PRO A 487 37.19 -38.95 14.03
N SER A 488 35.87 -39.10 14.01
CA SER A 488 34.97 -38.48 13.03
C SER A 488 34.24 -37.34 13.70
N ILE A 489 34.25 -36.15 13.09
CA ILE A 489 33.58 -34.96 13.63
C ILE A 489 32.65 -34.41 12.55
N ASP A 490 31.38 -34.32 12.88
CA ASP A 490 30.32 -33.84 12.00
C ASP A 490 29.72 -32.56 12.60
N THR A 491 29.63 -31.51 11.78
CA THR A 491 28.98 -30.25 12.14
C THR A 491 27.68 -30.14 11.37
N THR A 492 26.57 -30.04 12.08
CA THR A 492 25.23 -29.94 11.48
C THR A 492 24.51 -28.73 12.01
N ASN A 493 23.81 -28.00 11.14
CA ASN A 493 22.87 -26.96 11.58
C ASN A 493 21.77 -27.61 12.43
N CYS A 494 21.37 -26.95 13.51
CA CYS A 494 20.28 -27.43 14.36
C CYS A 494 19.00 -27.58 13.53
N ALA A 495 18.32 -28.73 13.63
CA ALA A 495 17.07 -28.98 12.91
C ALA A 495 15.94 -28.02 13.32
N THR A 496 16.06 -27.40 14.50
CA THR A 496 15.16 -26.36 15.02
C THR A 496 15.98 -25.30 15.75
N GLY A 497 15.84 -24.03 15.36
CA GLY A 497 16.51 -22.88 15.98
C GLY A 497 17.78 -22.40 15.25
N THR A 498 18.36 -21.29 15.72
CA THR A 498 19.66 -20.80 15.26
C THR A 498 20.77 -21.49 16.06
N GLY A 499 21.65 -22.24 15.40
CA GLY A 499 22.80 -22.88 16.05
C GLY A 499 23.42 -24.00 15.23
N THR A 500 24.63 -24.40 15.61
CA THR A 500 25.41 -25.48 14.97
C THR A 500 25.72 -26.54 16.01
N THR A 501 25.20 -27.75 15.84
CA THR A 501 25.58 -28.88 16.68
C THR A 501 26.86 -29.51 16.14
N VAL A 502 27.86 -29.68 17.00
CA VAL A 502 29.09 -30.41 16.68
C VAL A 502 29.04 -31.76 17.39
N VAL A 503 29.09 -32.85 16.63
CA VAL A 503 29.11 -34.22 17.14
C VAL A 503 30.39 -34.89 16.72
N GLY A 504 31.18 -35.34 17.69
CA GLY A 504 32.37 -36.13 17.46
C GLY A 504 32.21 -37.56 17.97
N ARG A 505 32.79 -38.53 17.26
CA ARG A 505 32.85 -39.93 17.68
C ARG A 505 34.22 -40.51 17.39
N VAL A 506 34.75 -41.32 18.31
CA VAL A 506 35.95 -42.14 18.09
C VAL A 506 35.71 -43.55 18.62
N THR A 507 36.21 -44.56 17.91
CA THR A 507 36.29 -45.94 18.40
C THR A 507 37.76 -46.28 18.65
N ILE A 508 38.09 -46.58 19.90
CA ILE A 508 39.43 -46.91 20.37
C ILE A 508 39.57 -48.44 20.38
N PRO A 509 40.47 -49.03 19.56
CA PRO A 509 40.60 -50.47 19.40
C PRO A 509 41.43 -51.09 20.54
N ILE A 510 40.96 -50.96 21.79
CA ILE A 510 41.73 -51.35 23.00
C ILE A 510 42.14 -52.83 23.02
N PHE A 511 41.39 -53.71 22.34
CA PHE A 511 41.69 -55.14 22.30
C PHE A 511 42.88 -55.52 21.43
N ASP A 512 43.43 -54.58 20.66
CA ASP A 512 44.68 -54.80 19.93
C ASP A 512 45.90 -54.82 20.87
N ILE A 513 45.75 -54.26 22.08
CA ILE A 513 46.85 -54.09 23.04
C ILE A 513 46.54 -54.61 24.45
N ALA A 514 45.28 -54.96 24.76
CA ALA A 514 44.87 -55.43 26.08
C ALA A 514 43.73 -56.46 26.02
N ASP A 515 43.72 -57.42 26.95
CA ASP A 515 42.67 -58.45 27.02
C ASP A 515 41.32 -57.90 27.53
N THR A 516 41.33 -56.72 28.19
CA THR A 516 40.13 -56.11 28.77
C THR A 516 40.13 -54.59 28.57
N ALA A 517 38.93 -54.00 28.50
CA ALA A 517 38.74 -52.56 28.31
C ALA A 517 38.66 -51.77 29.64
N ASP A 518 38.52 -52.45 30.79
CA ASP A 518 38.23 -51.82 32.09
C ASP A 518 39.29 -50.80 32.53
N PRO A 519 40.60 -51.04 32.37
CA PRO A 519 41.62 -50.05 32.77
C PRO A 519 41.54 -48.75 31.96
N ALA A 520 41.35 -48.85 30.64
CA ALA A 520 41.21 -47.70 29.76
C ALA A 520 39.91 -46.94 30.07
N TYR A 521 38.80 -47.66 30.23
CA TYR A 521 37.51 -47.09 30.62
C TYR A 521 37.62 -46.25 31.90
N ASN A 522 38.16 -46.85 32.97
CA ASN A 522 38.28 -46.19 34.26
C ASN A 522 39.16 -44.94 34.19
N THR A 523 40.23 -44.98 33.38
CA THR A 523 41.16 -43.86 33.20
C THR A 523 40.50 -42.70 32.44
N ILE A 524 39.77 -42.99 31.35
CA ILE A 524 39.01 -42.00 30.58
C ILE A 524 37.93 -41.35 31.46
N VAL A 525 37.16 -42.15 32.19
CA VAL A 525 36.11 -41.66 33.09
C VAL A 525 36.70 -40.82 34.24
N ALA A 526 37.84 -41.23 34.81
CA ALA A 526 38.53 -40.44 35.83
C ALA A 526 38.99 -39.07 35.30
N SER A 527 39.50 -39.01 34.07
CA SER A 527 39.84 -37.75 33.40
C SER A 527 38.60 -36.87 33.21
N TRP A 528 37.48 -37.44 32.75
CA TRP A 528 36.22 -36.70 32.61
C TRP A 528 35.69 -36.18 33.95
N ASN A 529 35.80 -36.95 35.03
CA ASN A 529 35.48 -36.47 36.39
C ASN A 529 36.31 -35.23 36.76
N SER A 530 37.62 -35.25 36.47
CA SER A 530 38.50 -34.12 36.76
C SER A 530 38.17 -32.85 35.96
N GLN A 531 37.54 -33.02 34.80
CA GLN A 531 37.06 -31.93 33.94
C GLN A 531 35.63 -31.48 34.28
N GLY A 532 35.03 -32.00 35.38
CA GLY A 532 33.71 -31.60 35.86
C GLY A 532 32.53 -32.38 35.28
N TYR A 533 32.77 -33.42 34.45
CA TYR A 533 31.68 -34.26 33.97
C TYR A 533 31.17 -35.20 35.06
N THR A 534 29.87 -35.18 35.32
CA THR A 534 29.19 -36.06 36.26
C THR A 534 28.36 -37.11 35.51
N SER A 535 28.25 -38.30 36.09
CA SER A 535 27.43 -39.39 35.52
C SER A 535 25.95 -38.99 35.58
N LYS A 536 25.27 -39.06 34.44
CA LYS A 536 23.84 -38.77 34.31
C LYS A 536 23.01 -40.05 34.28
N ASP A 537 23.43 -41.02 33.47
CA ASP A 537 22.69 -42.27 33.26
C ASP A 537 23.65 -43.38 32.83
N ARG A 538 23.28 -44.63 33.11
CA ARG A 538 24.01 -45.82 32.71
C ARG A 538 23.04 -46.92 32.28
N ALA A 539 23.09 -47.29 31.00
CA ALA A 539 22.27 -48.34 30.42
C ALA A 539 23.18 -49.41 29.79
N GLY A 540 23.40 -50.51 30.53
CA GLY A 540 24.30 -51.59 30.09
C GLY A 540 25.74 -51.10 29.89
N PRO A 541 26.34 -51.30 28.70
CA PRO A 541 27.72 -50.87 28.43
C PRO A 541 27.83 -49.36 28.14
N LEU A 542 26.72 -48.61 28.02
CA LEU A 542 26.70 -47.17 27.75
C LEU A 542 26.62 -46.37 29.05
N GLU A 543 27.54 -45.42 29.21
CA GLU A 543 27.49 -44.41 30.27
C GLU A 543 27.40 -43.01 29.65
N LEU A 544 26.44 -42.22 30.14
CA LEU A 544 26.19 -40.85 29.71
C LEU A 544 26.63 -39.88 30.80
N ARG A 545 27.36 -38.82 30.42
CA ARG A 545 27.90 -37.82 31.34
C ARG A 545 27.67 -36.40 30.85
N THR A 546 27.48 -35.47 31.78
CA THR A 546 27.16 -34.06 31.52
C THR A 546 27.84 -33.15 32.54
N GLY A 547 27.82 -31.83 32.35
CA GLY A 547 28.27 -30.85 33.35
C GLY A 547 29.69 -30.30 33.16
N GLY A 548 30.45 -30.85 32.21
CA GLY A 548 31.71 -30.25 31.75
C GLY A 548 31.50 -29.24 30.60
N PRO A 549 32.57 -28.83 29.90
CA PRO A 549 32.51 -27.84 28.83
C PRO A 549 31.69 -28.29 27.60
N LEU A 550 31.57 -29.60 27.37
CA LEU A 550 30.68 -30.16 26.35
C LEU A 550 29.32 -30.51 26.94
N LYS A 551 28.28 -30.46 26.11
CA LYS A 551 26.91 -30.73 26.54
C LYS A 551 26.73 -32.16 27.02
N LEU A 552 27.25 -33.11 26.25
CA LEU A 552 27.05 -34.54 26.49
C LEU A 552 28.31 -35.30 26.09
N LEU A 553 28.70 -36.22 26.96
CA LEU A 553 29.65 -37.28 26.67
C LEU A 553 28.95 -38.63 26.82
N ALA A 554 29.32 -39.55 25.94
CA ALA A 554 28.90 -40.92 26.00
C ALA A 554 30.13 -41.81 25.82
N ILE A 555 30.26 -42.83 26.66
CA ILE A 555 31.25 -43.90 26.51
C ILE A 555 30.52 -45.23 26.48
N SER A 556 30.89 -46.10 25.54
CA SER A 556 30.34 -47.44 25.47
C SER A 556 31.38 -48.48 25.10
N GLY A 557 31.30 -49.66 25.72
CA GLY A 557 32.10 -50.82 25.33
C GLY A 557 31.39 -51.66 24.27
N GLY A 558 32.15 -52.17 23.29
CA GLY A 558 31.67 -53.10 22.27
C GLY A 558 32.78 -54.02 21.76
N PRO A 559 32.50 -54.95 20.83
CA PRO A 559 33.49 -55.91 20.33
C PRO A 559 34.65 -55.26 19.58
N ALA A 560 34.48 -54.04 19.09
CA ALA A 560 35.53 -53.25 18.44
C ALA A 560 36.36 -52.38 19.41
N GLY A 561 36.08 -52.44 20.72
CA GLY A 561 36.75 -51.65 21.75
C GLY A 561 35.84 -50.62 22.43
N ILE A 562 36.40 -49.45 22.77
CA ILE A 562 35.67 -48.37 23.47
C ILE A 562 35.24 -47.31 22.47
N THR A 563 33.94 -47.02 22.40
CA THR A 563 33.41 -45.90 21.62
C THR A 563 33.13 -44.71 22.51
N ILE A 564 33.71 -43.56 22.18
CA ILE A 564 33.42 -42.27 22.80
C ILE A 564 32.61 -41.43 21.81
N THR A 565 31.56 -40.78 22.28
CA THR A 565 30.81 -39.76 21.54
C THR A 565 30.75 -38.48 22.37
N ALA A 566 30.96 -37.33 21.73
CA ALA A 566 30.99 -36.02 22.36
C ALA A 566 30.11 -35.04 21.57
N THR A 567 29.36 -34.19 22.27
CA THR A 567 28.41 -33.26 21.63
C THR A 567 28.51 -31.86 22.21
N SER A 568 28.58 -30.84 21.34
CA SER A 568 28.48 -29.41 21.67
C SER A 568 27.37 -28.71 20.86
N TYR A 569 26.89 -27.56 21.35
CA TYR A 569 25.90 -26.69 20.68
C TYR A 569 26.43 -25.29 20.42
#